data_AF-A0A939W5U1-F1
#
_entry.id   AF-A0A939W5U1-F1
#
_cell.length_a   1.000
_cell.length_b   1.000
_cell.length_c   1.000
_cell.angle_alpha   90.00
_cell.angle_beta   90.00
_cell.angle_gamma   90.00
#
_symmetry.space_group_name_H-M   'P 1'
#
loop_
_entity.id
_entity.type
_entity.pdbx_description
1 polymer ?
#
loop_
_entity_poly.entity_id
_entity_poly.type
_entity_poly.pdbx_seq_one_letter_code
_entity_poly.pdbx_strand_id
1 'polypeptide(L)'
;MRKKGSMTVEAAFVVPLSFFAVLVFLNLFLFLEVQMRIQTELADMSRELMSVGTVLAGTESESEDETGVLNAASILQSLGAEGYLRFRMDEKTGGSVWLSHIKKGASGFSFAGSSLYGEGAEIRIRVSYSYVFDDGLFRVGAIPVTQQVVARGFSGVKRTKDGDDGDDEEEEKNIVFVAESGTVYHRKSDCTYLKPRIERISPDEVSGRRNASGAKYYACEVCGSQNAGASVYITPYGTRYHTTISCRELLRTYTEMTEEEAIAKGLRACSKCGGTE
;
A
#
# COMPACT_ATOMS: atom_id res chain seq x y z
N MET A 1 -45.65 49.82 -24.36
CA MET A 1 -44.36 50.54 -24.42
C MET A 1 -43.23 49.53 -24.26
N ARG A 2 -42.44 49.33 -25.31
CA ARG A 2 -41.31 48.38 -25.34
C ARG A 2 -40.16 49.02 -24.54
N LYS A 3 -39.81 48.46 -23.36
CA LYS A 3 -38.78 49.00 -22.45
C LYS A 3 -37.39 48.92 -23.09
N LYS A 4 -37.03 49.92 -23.90
CA LYS A 4 -35.73 50.01 -24.60
C LYS A 4 -34.51 50.17 -23.65
N GLY A 5 -34.72 50.33 -22.34
CA GLY A 5 -33.66 50.37 -21.32
C GLY A 5 -33.67 49.20 -20.32
N SER A 6 -34.57 48.21 -20.42
CA SER A 6 -34.60 47.08 -19.47
C SER A 6 -33.36 46.21 -19.60
N MET A 7 -32.95 45.91 -20.84
CA MET A 7 -31.82 45.02 -21.12
C MET A 7 -30.48 45.59 -20.64
N THR A 8 -30.30 46.92 -20.66
CA THR A 8 -29.06 47.56 -20.19
C THR A 8 -28.99 47.61 -18.66
N VAL A 9 -30.12 47.81 -17.98
CA VAL A 9 -30.19 47.77 -16.52
C VAL A 9 -29.98 46.34 -16.01
N GLU A 10 -30.60 45.34 -16.62
CA GLU A 10 -30.39 43.94 -16.29
C GLU A 10 -28.93 43.53 -16.50
N ALA A 11 -28.32 43.88 -17.64
CA ALA A 11 -26.91 43.59 -17.91
C ALA A 11 -25.95 44.29 -16.92
N ALA A 12 -26.27 45.50 -16.45
CA ALA A 12 -25.44 46.25 -15.51
C ALA A 12 -25.31 45.56 -14.14
N PHE A 13 -26.26 44.70 -13.76
CA PHE A 13 -26.17 43.90 -12.53
C PHE A 13 -25.70 42.47 -12.79
N VAL A 14 -26.18 41.85 -13.88
CA VAL A 14 -25.85 40.45 -14.21
C VAL A 14 -24.36 40.30 -14.51
N VAL A 15 -23.75 41.24 -15.23
CA VAL A 15 -22.33 41.15 -15.60
C VAL A 15 -21.42 41.21 -14.35
N PRO A 16 -21.48 42.23 -13.48
CA PRO A 16 -20.66 42.26 -12.27
C PRO A 16 -20.90 41.05 -11.34
N LEU A 17 -22.16 40.61 -11.20
CA LEU A 17 -22.48 39.43 -10.38
C LEU A 17 -21.84 38.16 -10.96
N SER A 18 -21.88 37.99 -12.28
CA SER A 18 -21.25 36.85 -12.95
C SER A 18 -19.73 36.84 -12.79
N PHE A 19 -19.07 38.00 -12.93
CA PHE A 19 -17.62 38.12 -12.69
C PHE A 19 -17.27 37.86 -11.23
N PHE A 20 -18.06 38.38 -10.29
CA PHE A 20 -17.89 38.08 -8.87
C PHE A 20 -18.01 36.59 -8.59
N ALA A 21 -19.02 35.91 -9.16
CA ALA A 21 -19.19 34.47 -9.02
C ALA A 21 -17.99 33.70 -9.57
N VAL A 22 -17.49 34.06 -10.76
CA VAL A 22 -16.29 33.44 -11.35
C VAL A 22 -15.08 33.62 -10.42
N LEU A 23 -14.86 34.80 -9.86
CA LEU A 23 -13.74 35.04 -8.96
C LEU A 23 -13.87 34.25 -7.64
N VAL A 24 -15.08 34.09 -7.11
CA VAL A 24 -15.35 33.21 -5.96
C VAL A 24 -14.99 31.77 -6.30
N PHE A 25 -15.40 31.26 -7.46
CA PHE A 25 -15.05 29.91 -7.90
C PHE A 25 -13.54 29.73 -8.08
N LEU A 26 -12.83 30.71 -8.66
CA LEU A 26 -11.37 30.64 -8.80
C LEU A 26 -10.67 30.55 -7.44
N ASN A 27 -11.10 31.36 -6.46
CA ASN A 27 -10.55 31.30 -5.10
C ASN A 27 -10.90 29.99 -4.39
N LEU A 28 -12.09 29.42 -4.64
CA LEU A 28 -12.48 28.11 -4.13
C LEU A 28 -11.57 27.01 -4.71
N PHE A 29 -11.31 27.02 -6.02
CA PHE A 29 -10.43 26.03 -6.64
C PHE A 29 -8.99 26.12 -6.12
N LEU A 30 -8.49 27.34 -5.93
CA LEU A 30 -7.17 27.56 -5.33
C LEU A 30 -7.09 27.04 -3.89
N PHE A 31 -8.14 27.27 -3.10
CA PHE A 31 -8.25 26.71 -1.75
C PHE A 31 -8.25 25.18 -1.76
N LEU A 32 -9.05 24.57 -2.65
CA LEU A 32 -9.10 23.11 -2.82
C LEU A 32 -7.77 22.54 -3.31
N GLU A 33 -7.07 23.23 -4.20
CA GLU A 33 -5.75 22.83 -4.67
C GLU A 33 -4.75 22.78 -3.50
N VAL A 34 -4.71 23.81 -2.67
CA VAL A 34 -3.87 23.85 -1.46
C VAL A 34 -4.23 22.70 -0.51
N GLN A 35 -5.52 22.47 -0.27
CA GLN A 35 -5.98 21.38 0.57
C GLN A 35 -5.56 19.99 0.02
N MET A 36 -5.69 19.78 -1.29
CA MET A 36 -5.31 18.52 -1.94
C MET A 36 -3.80 18.28 -1.91
N ARG A 37 -3.00 19.33 -2.14
CA ARG A 37 -1.54 19.26 -2.05
C ARG A 37 -1.11 18.86 -0.65
N ILE A 38 -1.58 19.58 0.38
CA ILE A 38 -1.27 19.25 1.78
C ILE A 38 -1.72 17.81 2.10
N GLN A 39 -2.94 17.42 1.70
CA GLN A 39 -3.44 16.06 1.93
C GLN A 39 -2.55 14.98 1.30
N THR A 40 -2.02 15.23 0.10
CA THR A 40 -1.09 14.33 -0.59
C THR A 40 0.22 14.22 0.17
N GLU A 41 0.78 15.34 0.63
CA GLU A 41 2.00 15.34 1.45
C GLU A 41 1.82 14.61 2.77
N LEU A 42 0.69 14.81 3.45
CA LEU A 42 0.36 14.06 4.67
C LEU A 42 0.25 12.55 4.40
N ALA A 43 -0.35 12.17 3.27
CA ALA A 43 -0.46 10.77 2.88
C ALA A 43 0.92 10.15 2.59
N ASP A 44 1.80 10.86 1.91
CA ASP A 44 3.16 10.38 1.64
C ASP A 44 3.99 10.26 2.92
N MET A 45 3.92 11.25 3.82
CA MET A 45 4.58 11.16 5.13
C MET A 45 4.04 9.98 5.94
N SER A 46 2.74 9.70 5.86
CA SER A 46 2.17 8.53 6.55
C SER A 46 2.74 7.20 6.01
N ARG A 47 2.97 7.10 4.69
CA ARG A 47 3.58 5.91 4.07
C ARG A 47 5.01 5.70 4.51
N GLU A 48 5.79 6.76 4.54
CA GLU A 48 7.17 6.72 5.02
C GLU A 48 7.24 6.35 6.50
N LEU A 49 6.35 6.90 7.33
CA LEU A 49 6.29 6.55 8.75
C LEU A 49 5.83 5.12 8.99
N MET A 50 4.98 4.57 8.11
CA MET A 50 4.62 3.15 8.15
C MET A 50 5.84 2.26 7.88
N SER A 51 6.67 2.57 6.87
CA SER A 51 7.88 1.78 6.60
C SER A 51 8.93 1.92 7.71
N VAL A 52 9.11 3.13 8.27
CA VAL A 52 9.95 3.35 9.46
C VAL A 52 9.46 2.52 10.64
N GLY A 53 8.14 2.47 10.88
CA GLY A 53 7.54 1.65 11.93
C GLY A 53 7.86 0.16 11.77
N THR A 54 7.84 -0.37 10.55
CA THR A 54 8.21 -1.79 10.29
C THR A 54 9.67 -2.09 10.61
N VAL A 55 10.59 -1.19 10.25
CA VAL A 55 12.03 -1.35 10.55
C VAL A 55 12.30 -1.26 12.05
N LEU A 56 11.69 -0.28 12.74
CA LEU A 56 11.83 -0.12 14.18
C LEU A 56 11.23 -1.30 14.97
N ALA A 57 10.19 -1.94 14.43
CA ALA A 57 9.58 -3.14 15.01
C ALA A 57 10.37 -4.43 14.73
N GLY A 58 11.53 -4.35 14.04
CA GLY A 58 12.34 -5.52 13.70
C GLY A 58 11.72 -6.45 12.66
N THR A 59 10.67 -5.99 11.97
CA THR A 59 10.07 -6.74 10.85
C THR A 59 10.89 -6.49 9.58
N GLU A 60 11.10 -7.53 8.76
CA GLU A 60 11.79 -7.39 7.47
C GLU A 60 11.00 -6.43 6.58
N SER A 61 11.54 -5.24 6.37
CA SER A 61 10.97 -4.25 5.46
C SER A 61 11.35 -4.60 4.02
N GLU A 62 10.39 -4.93 3.16
CA GLU A 62 10.61 -5.06 1.71
C GLU A 62 10.75 -3.69 1.00
N SER A 63 11.09 -2.63 1.73
CA SER A 63 11.21 -1.29 1.14
C SER A 63 12.46 -1.20 0.26
N GLU A 64 12.26 -0.82 -1.01
CA GLU A 64 13.35 -0.63 -1.99
C GLU A 64 14.37 0.46 -1.59
N ASP A 65 14.03 1.33 -0.63
CA ASP A 65 14.87 2.42 -0.11
C ASP A 65 15.19 2.28 1.39
N GLU A 66 16.00 1.28 1.75
CA GLU A 66 16.45 1.05 3.13
C GLU A 66 17.19 2.28 3.71
N THR A 67 17.98 2.98 2.89
CA THR A 67 18.73 4.17 3.32
C THR A 67 17.84 5.34 3.72
N GLY A 68 16.78 5.59 2.94
CA GLY A 68 15.79 6.63 3.25
C GLY A 68 15.05 6.32 4.54
N VAL A 69 14.69 5.05 4.77
CA VAL A 69 13.98 4.61 5.98
C VAL A 69 14.84 4.77 7.23
N LEU A 70 16.13 4.40 7.18
CA LEU A 70 17.06 4.58 8.30
C LEU A 70 17.29 6.06 8.64
N ASN A 71 17.44 6.91 7.62
CA ASN A 71 17.57 8.35 7.82
C ASN A 71 16.32 8.93 8.48
N ALA A 72 15.13 8.58 7.98
CA ALA A 72 13.87 9.00 8.56
C ALA A 72 13.71 8.57 10.02
N ALA A 73 14.09 7.33 10.35
CA ALA A 73 14.11 6.83 11.72
C ALA A 73 15.02 7.67 12.64
N SER A 74 16.23 8.01 12.17
CA SER A 74 17.19 8.80 12.95
C SER A 74 16.72 10.25 13.21
N ILE A 75 16.08 10.87 12.22
CA ILE A 75 15.49 12.22 12.34
C ILE A 75 14.31 12.17 13.32
N LEU A 76 13.46 11.15 13.21
CA LEU A 76 12.32 10.97 14.11
C LEU A 76 12.76 10.77 15.56
N GLN A 77 13.81 9.99 15.81
CA GLN A 77 14.37 9.80 17.15
C GLN A 77 14.98 11.09 17.72
N SER A 78 15.62 11.92 16.89
CA SER A 78 16.30 13.14 17.35
C SER A 78 15.39 14.35 17.51
N LEU A 79 14.39 14.52 16.64
CA LEU A 79 13.49 15.68 16.65
C LEU A 79 12.11 15.40 17.23
N GLY A 80 11.78 14.12 17.48
CA GLY A 80 10.44 13.68 17.84
C GLY A 80 9.42 13.81 16.70
N ALA A 81 8.20 13.36 16.96
CA ALA A 81 7.13 13.29 15.96
C ALA A 81 6.83 14.63 15.28
N GLU A 82 6.58 15.68 16.07
CA GLU A 82 6.25 17.01 15.51
C GLU A 82 7.45 17.63 14.78
N GLY A 83 8.67 17.46 15.28
CA GLY A 83 9.87 17.97 14.65
C GLY A 83 10.15 17.30 13.30
N TYR A 84 10.02 15.98 13.23
CA TYR A 84 10.15 15.22 11.99
C TYR A 84 9.11 15.64 10.93
N LEU A 85 7.83 15.75 11.31
CA LEU A 85 6.76 16.16 10.39
C LEU A 85 6.99 17.57 9.84
N ARG A 86 7.48 18.50 10.67
CA ARG A 86 7.84 19.85 10.22
C ARG A 86 9.02 19.84 9.26
N PHE A 87 10.08 19.09 9.59
CA PHE A 87 11.25 18.95 8.74
C PHE A 87 10.86 18.40 7.36
N ARG A 88 10.11 17.31 7.31
CA ARG A 88 9.65 16.69 6.06
C ARG A 88 8.71 17.59 5.27
N MET A 89 7.79 18.29 5.95
CA MET A 89 6.90 19.24 5.29
C MET A 89 7.68 20.40 4.66
N ASP A 90 8.68 20.96 5.35
CA ASP A 90 9.52 22.03 4.82
C ASP A 90 10.39 21.55 3.66
N GLU A 91 10.99 20.37 3.76
CA GLU A 91 11.79 19.75 2.70
C GLU A 91 11.00 19.56 1.40
N LYS A 92 9.77 19.06 1.49
CA LYS A 92 8.93 18.78 0.31
C LYS A 92 8.23 20.01 -0.26
N THR A 93 7.91 20.99 0.58
CA THR A 93 7.14 22.16 0.16
C THR A 93 8.00 23.41 -0.05
N GLY A 94 9.27 23.39 0.36
CA GLY A 94 10.22 24.49 0.25
C GLY A 94 10.24 25.11 -1.14
N GLY A 95 9.99 26.41 -1.22
CA GLY A 95 9.98 27.16 -2.49
C GLY A 95 8.71 27.02 -3.33
N SER A 96 7.68 26.32 -2.85
CA SER A 96 6.42 26.20 -3.58
C SER A 96 5.61 27.50 -3.57
N VAL A 97 5.12 27.92 -4.74
CA VAL A 97 4.31 29.15 -4.91
C VAL A 97 3.05 29.14 -4.05
N TRP A 98 2.40 27.98 -3.90
CA TRP A 98 1.13 27.86 -3.16
C TRP A 98 1.25 28.13 -1.65
N LEU A 99 2.48 28.17 -1.11
CA LEU A 99 2.72 28.58 0.28
C LEU A 99 2.38 30.05 0.55
N SER A 100 2.24 30.88 -0.49
CA SER A 100 1.75 32.27 -0.36
C SER A 100 0.36 32.35 0.28
N HIS A 101 -0.45 31.30 0.12
CA HIS A 101 -1.79 31.22 0.70
C HIS A 101 -1.80 30.69 2.13
N ILE A 102 -0.63 30.48 2.74
CA ILE A 102 -0.50 30.06 4.14
C ILE A 102 0.14 31.18 4.94
N LYS A 103 -0.52 31.58 6.02
CA LYS A 103 0.02 32.59 6.93
C LYS A 103 1.36 32.12 7.49
N LYS A 104 2.44 32.88 7.23
CA LYS A 104 3.84 32.55 7.56
C LYS A 104 4.45 31.41 6.72
N GLY A 105 3.87 31.08 5.56
CA GLY A 105 4.41 30.07 4.65
C GLY A 105 4.60 28.71 5.33
N ALA A 106 5.70 28.02 5.04
CA ALA A 106 6.03 26.72 5.62
C ALA A 106 6.12 26.73 7.15
N SER A 107 6.64 27.81 7.76
CA SER A 107 6.66 27.95 9.23
C SER A 107 5.27 28.07 9.87
N GLY A 108 4.23 28.28 9.06
CA GLY A 108 2.84 28.38 9.50
C GLY A 108 2.17 27.05 9.86
N PHE A 109 2.77 25.92 9.48
CA PHE A 109 2.23 24.60 9.82
C PHE A 109 2.50 24.22 11.27
N SER A 110 1.48 23.71 11.95
CA SER A 110 1.59 23.06 13.27
C SER A 110 1.12 21.62 13.17
N PHE A 111 1.90 20.69 13.72
CA PHE A 111 1.57 19.27 13.75
C PHE A 111 1.15 18.78 15.15
N ALA A 112 0.80 19.72 16.03
CA ALA A 112 0.37 19.43 17.39
C ALA A 112 -0.84 18.48 17.40
N GLY A 113 -0.76 17.44 18.24
CA GLY A 113 -1.77 16.39 18.33
C GLY A 113 -1.64 15.26 17.31
N SER A 114 -0.55 15.20 16.54
CA SER A 114 -0.17 14.02 15.78
C SER A 114 0.29 12.89 16.72
N SER A 115 -0.05 11.65 16.40
CA SER A 115 0.36 10.44 17.12
C SER A 115 0.93 9.44 16.13
N LEU A 116 2.19 9.03 16.32
CA LEU A 116 2.88 8.10 15.41
C LEU A 116 2.98 6.67 15.97
N TYR A 117 2.55 6.47 17.22
CA TYR A 117 2.62 5.20 17.94
C TYR A 117 1.26 4.88 18.58
N GLY A 118 0.18 4.97 17.80
CA GLY A 118 -1.15 4.58 18.28
C GLY A 118 -1.25 3.08 18.53
N GLU A 119 -2.12 2.68 19.46
CA GLU A 119 -2.50 1.28 19.65
C GLU A 119 -2.88 0.64 18.30
N GLY A 120 -2.38 -0.58 18.04
CA GLY A 120 -2.68 -1.30 16.80
C GLY A 120 -1.99 -0.79 15.52
N ALA A 121 -0.83 -0.14 15.66
CA ALA A 121 -0.02 0.42 14.56
C ALA A 121 -0.71 1.57 13.80
N GLU A 122 -1.56 2.34 14.49
CA GLU A 122 -2.20 3.54 13.92
C GLU A 122 -1.22 4.73 13.93
N ILE A 123 -1.06 5.34 12.76
CA ILE A 123 -0.37 6.62 12.57
C ILE A 123 -1.41 7.68 12.24
N ARG A 124 -1.49 8.71 13.09
CA ARG A 124 -2.35 9.87 12.94
C ARG A 124 -1.51 11.12 12.76
N ILE A 125 -1.53 11.69 11.56
CA ILE A 125 -0.87 12.96 11.26
C ILE A 125 -1.94 14.03 11.18
N ARG A 126 -1.85 15.04 12.05
CA ARG A 126 -2.72 16.21 12.07
C ARG A 126 -1.89 17.43 11.72
N VAL A 127 -2.38 18.26 10.80
CA VAL A 127 -1.78 19.56 10.49
C VAL A 127 -2.81 20.67 10.66
N SER A 128 -2.41 21.77 11.29
CA SER A 128 -3.20 22.99 11.42
C SER A 128 -2.44 24.18 10.85
N TYR A 129 -3.14 25.01 10.08
CA TYR A 129 -2.58 26.20 9.43
C TYR A 129 -3.66 27.27 9.25
N SER A 130 -3.28 28.48 8.84
CA SER A 130 -4.22 29.56 8.50
C SER A 130 -4.12 29.90 7.02
N TYR A 131 -5.19 29.67 6.28
CA TYR A 131 -5.30 30.01 4.87
C TYR A 131 -5.57 31.51 4.67
N VAL A 132 -4.90 32.14 3.72
CA VAL A 132 -5.02 33.56 3.40
C VAL A 132 -5.41 33.68 1.92
N PHE A 133 -6.51 34.39 1.65
CA PHE A 133 -6.90 34.77 0.30
C PHE A 133 -6.01 35.91 -0.19
N ASP A 134 -5.87 36.05 -1.50
CA ASP A 134 -5.15 37.17 -2.07
C ASP A 134 -5.80 38.50 -1.66
N ASP A 135 -4.97 39.37 -1.07
CA ASP A 135 -5.34 40.62 -0.43
C ASP A 135 -5.92 41.61 -1.46
N GLY A 136 -7.22 41.54 -1.71
CA GLY A 136 -7.87 42.53 -2.56
C GLY A 136 -9.34 42.31 -2.82
N LEU A 137 -9.78 41.05 -2.91
CA LEU A 137 -11.14 40.76 -3.35
C LEU A 137 -12.12 40.48 -2.20
N PHE A 138 -11.66 39.80 -1.16
CA PHE A 138 -12.48 39.40 -0.03
C PHE A 138 -11.92 39.99 1.27
N ARG A 139 -12.75 40.70 2.05
CA ARG A 139 -12.42 41.10 3.43
C ARG A 139 -12.56 39.93 4.41
N VAL A 140 -12.26 38.72 3.95
CA VAL A 140 -12.33 37.51 4.74
C VAL A 140 -10.94 37.36 5.36
N GLY A 141 -10.88 37.45 6.70
CA GLY A 141 -9.63 37.23 7.42
C GLY A 141 -9.08 35.82 7.21
N ALA A 142 -7.89 35.56 7.73
CA ALA A 142 -7.26 34.24 7.60
C ALA A 142 -8.18 33.13 8.17
N ILE A 143 -8.43 32.10 7.37
CA ILE A 143 -9.30 30.97 7.74
C ILE A 143 -8.44 29.89 8.43
N PRO A 144 -8.72 29.52 9.69
CA PRO A 144 -8.05 28.39 10.32
C PRO A 144 -8.52 27.08 9.66
N VAL A 145 -7.57 26.24 9.26
CA VAL A 145 -7.83 24.93 8.65
C VAL A 145 -7.06 23.87 9.41
N THR A 146 -7.73 22.74 9.65
CA THR A 146 -7.10 21.53 10.18
C THR A 146 -7.39 20.39 9.23
N GLN A 147 -6.36 19.64 8.84
CA GLN A 147 -6.45 18.43 8.06
C GLN A 147 -5.82 17.26 8.83
N GLN A 148 -6.29 16.05 8.55
CA GLN A 148 -5.82 14.85 9.23
C GLN A 148 -5.76 13.68 8.26
N VAL A 149 -4.70 12.89 8.38
CA VAL A 149 -4.58 11.55 7.80
C VAL A 149 -4.45 10.56 8.94
N VAL A 150 -5.19 9.46 8.82
CA VAL A 150 -5.04 8.28 9.68
C VAL A 150 -4.69 7.13 8.77
N ALA A 151 -3.56 6.49 9.05
CA ALA A 151 -3.09 5.31 8.36
C ALA A 151 -2.83 4.22 9.40
N ARG A 152 -2.97 2.96 8.98
CA ARG A 152 -2.64 1.81 9.81
C ARG A 152 -1.51 1.05 9.13
N GLY A 153 -0.39 0.89 9.83
CA GLY A 153 0.70 0.06 9.37
C GLY A 153 0.24 -1.38 9.19
N PHE A 154 0.73 -2.05 8.14
CA PHE A 154 0.50 -3.48 7.98
C PHE A 154 1.29 -4.23 9.06
N SER A 155 0.62 -4.56 10.16
CA SER A 155 1.12 -5.57 11.09
C SER A 155 0.96 -6.92 10.37
N GLY A 156 2.00 -7.36 9.66
CA GLY A 156 2.00 -8.74 9.15
C GLY A 156 1.78 -9.74 10.28
N VAL A 157 1.57 -11.01 9.92
CA VAL A 157 1.66 -12.10 10.89
C VAL A 157 3.06 -12.05 11.48
N LYS A 158 3.19 -11.86 12.80
CA LYS A 158 4.47 -11.97 13.50
C LYS A 158 5.04 -13.35 13.18
N ARG A 159 5.98 -13.44 12.25
CA ARG A 159 6.86 -14.60 12.19
C ARG A 159 7.89 -14.37 13.26
N THR A 160 7.59 -14.81 14.47
CA THR A 160 8.58 -14.96 15.53
C THR A 160 9.69 -15.85 14.95
N LYS A 161 10.78 -15.22 14.51
CA LYS A 161 12.08 -15.87 14.57
C LYS A 161 12.41 -15.88 16.05
N ASP A 162 12.42 -17.09 16.58
CA ASP A 162 12.67 -17.44 17.98
C ASP A 162 11.48 -17.22 18.91
N GLY A 163 11.07 -18.33 19.55
CA GLY A 163 9.96 -18.38 20.48
C GLY A 163 10.21 -17.50 21.69
N ASP A 164 9.27 -16.61 21.95
CA ASP A 164 9.05 -16.03 23.26
C ASP A 164 7.54 -15.91 23.45
N ASP A 165 7.04 -16.62 24.45
CA ASP A 165 5.64 -16.71 24.82
C ASP A 165 5.14 -15.33 25.24
N GLY A 166 4.22 -14.77 24.46
CA GLY A 166 3.42 -13.62 24.84
C GLY A 166 1.95 -14.03 24.85
N ASP A 167 1.41 -14.21 26.05
CA ASP A 167 -0.01 -14.44 26.36
C ASP A 167 -0.92 -13.52 25.53
N ASP A 168 -1.53 -14.09 24.49
CA ASP A 168 -2.81 -13.66 23.97
C ASP A 168 -3.64 -14.94 23.80
N GLU A 169 -4.47 -15.26 24.81
CA GLU A 169 -5.47 -16.35 24.79
C GLU A 169 -6.62 -16.04 23.80
N GLU A 170 -6.31 -15.80 22.53
CA GLU A 170 -7.22 -16.16 21.46
C GLU A 170 -6.84 -17.59 21.07
N GLU A 171 -7.80 -18.52 21.08
CA GLU A 171 -7.60 -19.86 20.53
C GLU A 171 -7.06 -19.71 19.10
N GLU A 172 -5.73 -19.71 18.93
CA GLU A 172 -5.06 -19.73 17.64
C GLU A 172 -5.41 -21.07 17.01
N LYS A 173 -6.57 -21.11 16.35
CA LYS A 173 -6.96 -22.22 15.51
C LYS A 173 -5.90 -22.33 14.45
N ASN A 174 -4.98 -23.27 14.62
CA ASN A 174 -3.88 -23.52 13.70
C ASN A 174 -4.43 -23.65 12.28
N ILE A 175 -4.27 -22.59 11.48
CA ILE A 175 -4.73 -22.56 10.10
C ILE A 175 -3.75 -23.38 9.27
N VAL A 176 -4.30 -24.35 8.53
CA VAL A 176 -3.55 -25.20 7.63
C VAL A 176 -4.04 -25.02 6.19
N PHE A 177 -3.11 -25.20 5.26
CA PHE A 177 -3.33 -25.05 3.83
C PHE A 177 -3.53 -26.42 3.19
N VAL A 178 -4.60 -26.56 2.42
CA VAL A 178 -4.95 -27.81 1.75
C VAL A 178 -5.15 -27.52 0.26
N ALA A 179 -4.43 -28.23 -0.60
CA ALA A 179 -4.66 -28.15 -2.04
C ALA A 179 -6.05 -28.75 -2.37
N GLU A 180 -6.77 -28.21 -3.35
CA GLU A 180 -8.14 -28.65 -3.69
C GLU A 180 -8.27 -30.16 -3.91
N SER A 181 -7.23 -30.81 -4.45
CA SER A 181 -7.14 -32.25 -4.66
C SER A 181 -6.10 -32.94 -3.76
N GLY A 182 -5.65 -32.28 -2.69
CA GLY A 182 -4.61 -32.76 -1.80
C GLY A 182 -5.13 -33.74 -0.75
N THR A 183 -4.38 -34.82 -0.51
CA THR A 183 -4.66 -35.76 0.61
C THR A 183 -3.89 -35.40 1.88
N VAL A 184 -3.21 -34.25 1.89
CA VAL A 184 -2.36 -33.80 2.97
C VAL A 184 -2.63 -32.34 3.28
N TYR A 185 -2.48 -31.95 4.54
CA TYR A 185 -2.50 -30.55 4.94
C TYR A 185 -1.08 -30.03 5.18
N HIS A 186 -0.88 -28.74 4.97
CA HIS A 186 0.39 -28.04 5.12
C HIS A 186 0.25 -26.96 6.19
N ARG A 187 1.17 -26.88 7.17
CA ARG A 187 1.21 -25.74 8.10
C ARG A 187 1.90 -24.50 7.51
N LYS A 188 2.72 -24.70 6.48
CA LYS A 188 3.50 -23.64 5.81
C LYS A 188 2.93 -23.33 4.42
N SER A 189 2.51 -22.09 4.19
CA SER A 189 1.92 -21.65 2.90
C SER A 189 2.94 -21.60 1.76
N ASP A 190 4.23 -21.57 2.08
CA ASP A 190 5.38 -21.59 1.17
C ASP A 190 5.99 -22.99 1.01
N CYS A 191 5.33 -24.03 1.54
CA CYS A 191 5.79 -25.40 1.36
C CYS A 191 5.99 -25.71 -0.13
N THR A 192 7.18 -26.20 -0.50
CA THR A 192 7.51 -26.56 -1.90
C THR A 192 6.56 -27.56 -2.57
N TYR A 193 5.81 -28.36 -1.78
CA TYR A 193 4.77 -29.25 -2.28
C TYR A 193 3.42 -28.54 -2.51
N LEU A 194 3.20 -27.40 -1.87
CA LEU A 194 2.02 -26.56 -2.05
C LEU A 194 2.26 -25.51 -3.16
N LYS A 195 3.37 -24.79 -3.07
CA LYS A 195 3.81 -23.77 -4.05
C LYS A 195 5.11 -24.23 -4.74
N PRO A 196 5.02 -25.00 -5.83
CA PRO A 196 6.20 -25.41 -6.57
C PRO A 196 6.88 -24.21 -7.23
N ARG A 197 8.21 -24.21 -7.27
CA ARG A 197 9.00 -23.19 -7.99
C ARG A 197 8.77 -23.34 -9.49
N ILE A 198 8.37 -22.24 -10.14
CA ILE A 198 8.10 -22.19 -11.58
C ILE A 198 9.22 -21.42 -12.26
N GLU A 199 9.76 -21.99 -13.33
CA GLU A 199 10.73 -21.32 -14.20
C GLU A 199 10.14 -21.08 -15.58
N ARG A 200 10.37 -19.89 -16.12
CA ARG A 200 9.99 -19.50 -17.47
C ARG A 200 11.19 -19.66 -18.39
N ILE A 201 11.02 -20.41 -19.48
CA ILE A 201 12.08 -20.70 -20.46
C ILE A 201 11.57 -20.51 -21.89
N SER A 202 12.50 -20.42 -22.85
CA SER A 202 12.14 -20.45 -24.27
C SER A 202 11.69 -21.86 -24.68
N PRO A 203 10.71 -22.01 -25.59
CA PRO A 203 10.29 -23.32 -26.11
C PRO A 203 11.47 -24.14 -26.69
N ASP A 204 12.46 -23.48 -27.30
CA ASP A 204 13.61 -24.14 -27.92
C ASP A 204 14.55 -24.79 -26.89
N GLU A 205 14.59 -24.23 -25.68
CA GLU A 205 15.48 -24.69 -24.59
C GLU A 205 14.96 -25.95 -23.89
N VAL A 206 13.66 -26.24 -24.01
CA VAL A 206 12.99 -27.35 -23.30
C VAL A 206 13.70 -28.68 -23.55
N SER A 207 14.11 -28.92 -24.80
CA SER A 207 14.77 -30.16 -25.22
C SER A 207 16.12 -30.39 -24.52
N GLY A 208 16.82 -29.31 -24.17
CA GLY A 208 18.11 -29.31 -23.46
C GLY A 208 17.98 -29.33 -21.94
N ARG A 209 16.85 -28.89 -21.38
CA ARG A 209 16.62 -28.86 -19.93
C ARG A 209 16.30 -30.25 -19.38
N ARG A 210 16.71 -30.48 -18.13
CA ARG A 210 16.39 -31.66 -17.33
C ARG A 210 15.84 -31.24 -15.97
N ASN A 211 15.00 -32.08 -15.37
CA ASN A 211 14.52 -31.86 -14.02
C ASN A 211 15.61 -32.26 -12.99
N ALA A 212 15.35 -32.02 -11.70
CA ALA A 212 16.30 -32.30 -10.62
C ALA A 212 16.73 -33.78 -10.53
N SER A 213 15.92 -34.70 -11.09
CA SER A 213 16.20 -36.13 -11.16
C SER A 213 16.79 -36.56 -12.52
N GLY A 214 17.12 -35.62 -13.41
CA GLY A 214 17.72 -35.89 -14.72
C GLY A 214 16.71 -36.28 -15.81
N ALA A 215 15.40 -36.23 -15.56
CA ALA A 215 14.37 -36.56 -16.54
C ALA A 215 14.11 -35.42 -17.53
N LYS A 216 13.60 -35.75 -18.72
CA LYS A 216 13.17 -34.81 -19.76
C LYS A 216 11.79 -34.22 -19.44
N TYR A 217 11.51 -33.04 -20.00
CA TYR A 217 10.19 -32.42 -19.95
C TYR A 217 9.37 -32.76 -21.20
N TYR A 218 8.15 -33.25 -20.99
CA TYR A 218 7.17 -33.55 -22.03
C TYR A 218 6.05 -32.51 -22.07
N ALA A 219 5.28 -32.48 -23.15
CA ALA A 219 4.14 -31.57 -23.24
C ALA A 219 3.10 -31.87 -22.15
N CYS A 220 2.56 -30.85 -21.52
CA CYS A 220 1.40 -30.99 -20.64
C CYS A 220 0.20 -31.53 -21.44
N GLU A 221 -0.55 -32.47 -20.87
CA GLU A 221 -1.75 -33.02 -21.52
C GLU A 221 -2.88 -31.99 -21.67
N VAL A 222 -2.90 -30.97 -20.79
CA VAL A 222 -3.98 -29.97 -20.75
C VAL A 222 -3.65 -28.75 -21.63
N CYS A 223 -2.44 -28.21 -21.53
CA CYS A 223 -2.06 -26.99 -22.26
C CYS A 223 -0.97 -27.20 -23.32
N GLY A 224 -0.31 -28.36 -23.36
CA GLY A 224 0.83 -28.61 -24.26
C GLY A 224 0.48 -28.66 -25.75
N SER A 225 -0.81 -28.81 -26.10
CA SER A 225 -1.31 -28.70 -27.48
C SER A 225 -1.67 -27.28 -27.90
N GLN A 226 -1.69 -26.32 -26.97
CA GLN A 226 -1.93 -24.92 -27.26
C GLN A 226 -0.66 -24.32 -27.87
N ASN A 227 -0.81 -23.32 -28.75
CA ASN A 227 0.35 -22.61 -29.31
C ASN A 227 1.19 -22.04 -28.16
N ALA A 228 2.41 -22.58 -27.99
CA ALA A 228 3.39 -22.00 -27.09
C ALA A 228 3.66 -20.58 -27.58
N GLY A 229 3.39 -19.59 -26.73
CA GLY A 229 3.76 -18.20 -27.03
C GLY A 229 5.28 -18.02 -26.99
N ALA A 230 5.75 -16.83 -26.62
CA ALA A 230 7.19 -16.56 -26.50
C ALA A 230 7.90 -17.35 -25.37
N SER A 231 7.18 -18.14 -24.58
CA SER A 231 7.73 -18.87 -23.44
C SER A 231 6.87 -20.04 -22.98
N VAL A 232 7.52 -21.01 -22.34
CA VAL A 232 6.87 -22.10 -21.61
C VAL A 232 7.36 -22.13 -20.15
N TYR A 233 6.61 -22.85 -19.31
CA TYR A 233 6.82 -22.94 -17.87
C TYR A 233 7.16 -24.37 -17.48
N ILE A 234 8.21 -24.54 -16.68
CA ILE A 234 8.64 -25.83 -16.13
C ILE A 234 8.79 -25.72 -14.61
N THR A 235 8.78 -26.86 -13.93
CA THR A 235 9.08 -26.94 -12.49
C THR A 235 10.25 -27.90 -12.27
N PRO A 236 11.20 -27.62 -11.35
CA PRO A 236 12.38 -28.46 -11.14
C PRO A 236 12.10 -29.92 -10.78
N TYR A 237 10.92 -30.20 -10.21
CA TYR A 237 10.50 -31.54 -9.81
C TYR A 237 9.41 -32.14 -10.72
N GLY A 238 8.94 -31.38 -11.72
CA GLY A 238 7.99 -31.85 -12.71
C GLY A 238 8.64 -32.63 -13.85
N THR A 239 7.83 -33.27 -14.67
CA THR A 239 8.24 -33.94 -15.92
C THR A 239 7.53 -33.34 -17.13
N ARG A 240 6.79 -32.25 -16.95
CA ARG A 240 6.00 -31.62 -18.00
C ARG A 240 6.31 -30.13 -18.11
N TYR A 241 6.22 -29.61 -19.33
CA TYR A 241 6.23 -28.18 -19.60
C TYR A 241 4.82 -27.70 -19.92
N HIS A 242 4.54 -26.44 -19.59
CA HIS A 242 3.23 -25.82 -19.73
C HIS A 242 3.34 -24.56 -20.58
N THR A 243 2.35 -24.30 -21.44
CA THR A 243 2.34 -23.14 -22.35
C THR A 243 1.71 -21.89 -21.73
N THR A 244 0.99 -22.04 -20.62
CA THR A 244 0.40 -20.96 -19.83
C THR A 244 0.72 -21.12 -18.35
N ILE A 245 0.96 -20.00 -17.66
CA ILE A 245 1.18 -19.98 -16.21
C ILE A 245 -0.10 -20.35 -15.44
N SER A 246 -1.27 -20.12 -16.03
CA SER A 246 -2.59 -20.42 -15.43
C SER A 246 -3.03 -21.88 -15.61
N CYS A 247 -2.14 -22.78 -16.05
CA CYS A 247 -2.49 -24.18 -16.25
C CYS A 247 -2.81 -24.82 -14.89
N ARG A 248 -3.98 -25.46 -14.77
CA ARG A 248 -4.41 -26.17 -13.54
C ARG A 248 -3.48 -27.31 -13.11
N GLU A 249 -2.73 -27.88 -14.04
CA GLU A 249 -1.73 -28.93 -13.73
C GLU A 249 -0.41 -28.33 -13.24
N LEU A 250 -0.20 -27.03 -13.45
CA LEU A 250 0.98 -26.27 -13.02
C LEU A 250 0.74 -25.58 -11.67
N LEU A 251 -0.40 -24.89 -11.54
CA LEU A 251 -0.81 -24.21 -10.32
C LEU A 251 -1.66 -25.13 -9.45
N ARG A 252 -1.29 -25.26 -8.18
CA ARG A 252 -2.13 -25.88 -7.17
C ARG A 252 -2.91 -24.78 -6.45
N THR A 253 -4.21 -24.69 -6.74
CA THR A 253 -5.11 -23.87 -5.91
C THR A 253 -5.23 -24.53 -4.54
N TYR A 254 -5.16 -23.72 -3.48
CA TYR A 254 -5.28 -24.20 -2.10
C TYR A 254 -6.29 -23.35 -1.34
N THR A 255 -6.88 -23.96 -0.32
CA THR A 255 -7.79 -23.33 0.62
C THR A 255 -7.25 -23.41 2.03
N GLU A 256 -7.67 -22.50 2.89
CA GLU A 256 -7.35 -22.46 4.31
C GLU A 256 -8.48 -23.13 5.11
N MET A 257 -8.12 -23.93 6.10
CA MET A 257 -9.05 -24.50 7.09
C MET A 257 -8.33 -24.75 8.41
N THR A 258 -9.06 -25.04 9.47
CA THR A 258 -8.44 -25.36 10.77
C THR A 258 -7.78 -26.75 10.73
N GLU A 259 -6.72 -26.95 11.52
CA GLU A 259 -6.05 -28.26 11.62
C GLU A 259 -7.04 -29.35 12.10
N GLU A 260 -7.95 -29.00 13.00
CA GLU A 260 -9.02 -29.89 13.47
C GLU A 260 -9.94 -30.34 12.32
N GLU A 261 -10.38 -29.41 11.47
CA GLU A 261 -11.19 -29.72 10.29
C GLU A 261 -10.44 -30.59 9.29
N ALA A 262 -9.13 -30.36 9.12
CA ALA A 262 -8.30 -31.16 8.23
C ALA A 262 -8.15 -32.60 8.75
N ILE A 263 -7.92 -32.78 10.05
CA ILE A 263 -7.85 -34.09 10.70
C ILE A 263 -9.21 -34.78 10.66
N ALA A 264 -10.32 -34.07 10.91
CA ALA A 264 -11.68 -34.60 10.81
C ALA A 264 -12.02 -35.08 9.38
N LYS A 265 -11.46 -34.42 8.35
CA LYS A 265 -11.55 -34.85 6.94
C LYS A 265 -10.59 -36.00 6.59
N GLY A 266 -9.81 -36.51 7.55
CA GLY A 266 -8.86 -37.60 7.35
C GLY A 266 -7.59 -37.21 6.59
N LEU A 267 -7.27 -35.92 6.52
CA LEU A 267 -6.04 -35.44 5.88
C LEU A 267 -4.85 -35.68 6.81
N ARG A 268 -3.75 -36.19 6.26
CA ARG A 268 -2.51 -36.38 7.00
C ARG A 268 -1.61 -35.16 6.91
N ALA A 269 -0.77 -34.96 7.90
CA ALA A 269 0.21 -33.89 7.88
C ALA A 269 1.23 -34.09 6.74
N CYS A 270 1.60 -33.01 6.06
CA CYS A 270 2.64 -33.04 5.03
C CYS A 270 3.98 -33.52 5.62
N SER A 271 4.67 -34.43 4.93
CA SER A 271 5.97 -34.94 5.39
C SER A 271 7.08 -33.89 5.50
N LYS A 272 6.97 -32.77 4.76
CA LYS A 272 7.97 -31.68 4.78
C LYS A 272 7.65 -30.56 5.77
N CYS A 273 6.37 -30.29 6.03
CA CYS A 273 5.96 -29.10 6.79
C CYS A 273 4.82 -29.36 7.77
N GLY A 274 4.50 -30.63 8.02
CA GLY A 274 3.48 -31.08 8.95
C GLY A 274 4.05 -31.66 10.24
N GLY A 275 5.38 -31.76 10.37
CA GLY A 275 6.04 -32.05 11.64
C GLY A 275 5.85 -30.88 12.60
N THR A 276 5.60 -31.20 13.88
CA THR A 276 5.84 -30.29 15.00
C THR A 276 7.34 -30.37 15.32
N GLU A 277 8.10 -29.35 14.94
CA GLU A 277 9.32 -29.02 15.70
C GLU A 277 8.91 -28.06 16.80
#